data_AF-A0A9K3DMZ8-F1
#
_entry.id   AF-A0A9K3DMZ8-F1
#
_cell.length_a   1.000
_cell.length_b   1.000
_cell.length_c   1.000
_cell.angle_alpha   90.00
_cell.angle_beta   90.00
_cell.angle_gamma   90.00
#
_symmetry.space_group_name_H-M   'P 1'
#
loop_
_entity.id
_entity.type
_entity.pdbx_description
1 polymer ?
#
loop_
_entity_poly.entity_id
_entity_poly.type
_entity_poly.pdbx_seq_one_letter_code
_entity_poly.pdbx_strand_id
1 'polypeptide(L)'
;MKIQVKMSDNIPFELQVEIIKRVPVKSLVQFRSVSKQWKSLIDSSEFITHHTLKQSQLHHLLVRYTKRSEIKYISIVDDDSFPRHKFSPTVSPTAKLLTHPRMIASSHGLVCLCGFAYDLKKHLIVVWNPSIRKSVEIELPNKLNALGFGVCPKTMDPKIVRITRRTNAQVYTLSSGAWRRVSMNLRVPPGFTFCSYQLISFDLTNEEFGVIELQDSIEDPEHLCISKRKESLVVLNYDKSDVACVVWMMTKNGDPKSLLTKLFTVSFNAFHDSVYHKIVGFRKNGEPIIERLCSGDGGFRVTTLEVYEPCMENSNDLWTNTPFMIKCDSFFMTTSYTESLLLLNHPDSIIH
;
A
#
# COMPACT_ATOMS: atom_id res chain seq x y z
N MET A 1 4.63 26.40 -46.13
CA MET A 1 3.27 25.91 -45.80
C MET A 1 3.30 25.31 -44.39
N LYS A 2 2.95 26.10 -43.36
CA LYS A 2 2.80 25.59 -41.99
C LYS A 2 1.41 25.00 -41.88
N ILE A 3 1.30 23.67 -41.87
CA ILE A 3 0.05 23.00 -41.54
C ILE A 3 -0.09 23.06 -40.01
N GLN A 4 -0.72 24.13 -39.51
CA GLN A 4 -1.34 24.10 -38.19
C GLN A 4 -2.62 23.29 -38.31
N VAL A 5 -2.58 22.00 -37.97
CA VAL A 5 -3.82 21.25 -37.71
C VAL A 5 -4.38 21.78 -36.39
N LYS A 6 -5.34 22.70 -36.44
CA LYS A 6 -6.21 23.06 -35.32
C LYS A 6 -7.13 21.86 -35.03
N MET A 7 -6.67 20.95 -34.17
CA MET A 7 -7.52 19.85 -33.65
C MET A 7 -8.65 20.36 -32.73
N SER A 8 -8.63 21.63 -32.31
CA SER A 8 -9.53 22.17 -31.29
C SER A 8 -10.91 22.62 -31.77
N ASP A 9 -11.12 22.82 -33.08
CA ASP A 9 -12.29 23.56 -33.55
C ASP A 9 -13.45 22.64 -34.01
N ASN A 10 -13.30 21.31 -33.99
CA ASN A 10 -14.26 20.35 -34.57
C ASN A 10 -14.86 19.30 -33.61
N ILE A 11 -14.53 19.32 -32.31
CA ILE A 11 -15.10 18.37 -31.33
C ILE A 11 -15.78 19.17 -30.20
N PRO A 12 -17.11 19.00 -30.00
CA PRO A 12 -17.83 19.59 -28.87
C PRO A 12 -17.14 19.33 -27.52
N PHE A 13 -17.18 20.29 -26.60
CA PHE A 13 -16.46 20.19 -25.33
C PHE A 13 -16.91 18.99 -24.50
N GLU A 14 -18.18 18.61 -24.58
CA GLU A 14 -18.76 17.45 -23.91
C GLU A 14 -18.08 16.14 -24.37
N LEU A 15 -17.79 16.01 -25.67
CA LEU A 15 -17.06 14.86 -26.20
C LEU A 15 -15.58 14.90 -25.79
N GLN A 16 -14.98 16.09 -25.71
CA GLN A 16 -13.63 16.23 -25.17
C GLN A 16 -13.56 15.76 -23.70
N VAL A 17 -14.53 16.13 -22.87
CA VAL A 17 -14.64 15.70 -21.47
C VAL A 17 -14.67 14.17 -21.38
N GLU A 18 -15.49 13.51 -22.20
CA GLU A 18 -15.60 12.05 -22.21
C GLU A 18 -14.31 11.35 -22.68
N ILE A 19 -13.56 11.97 -23.60
CA ILE A 19 -12.22 11.52 -23.99
C ILE A 19 -11.25 11.67 -22.81
N ILE A 20 -11.18 12.87 -22.21
CA ILE A 20 -10.25 13.19 -21.13
C ILE A 20 -10.48 12.28 -19.91
N LYS A 21 -11.72 11.96 -19.56
CA LYS A 21 -12.06 11.00 -18.47
C LYS A 21 -11.50 9.58 -18.67
N ARG A 22 -11.03 9.22 -19.87
CA ARG A 22 -10.51 7.88 -20.21
C ARG A 22 -8.99 7.84 -20.31
N VAL A 23 -8.33 8.98 -20.20
CA VAL A 23 -6.88 9.09 -20.40
C VAL A 23 -6.12 8.77 -19.09
N PRO A 24 -4.91 8.17 -19.16
CA PRO A 24 -4.07 7.91 -17.99
C PRO A 24 -3.64 9.17 -17.23
N VAL A 25 -3.32 9.03 -15.94
CA VAL A 25 -2.99 10.16 -15.04
C VAL A 25 -1.85 11.01 -15.58
N LYS A 26 -0.80 10.37 -16.10
CA LYS A 26 0.38 11.08 -16.63
C LYS A 26 0.01 12.07 -17.74
N SER A 27 -0.84 11.64 -18.67
CA SER A 27 -1.31 12.48 -19.77
C SER A 27 -2.27 13.57 -19.27
N LEU A 28 -3.11 13.27 -18.27
CA LEU A 28 -3.97 14.27 -17.64
C LEU A 28 -3.17 15.41 -17.00
N VAL A 29 -2.08 15.11 -16.30
CA VAL A 29 -1.20 16.15 -15.73
C VAL A 29 -0.63 17.07 -16.83
N GLN A 30 -0.30 16.52 -18.01
CA GLN A 30 0.18 17.28 -19.17
C GLN A 30 -0.96 18.09 -19.83
N PHE A 31 -2.17 17.54 -19.90
CA PHE A 31 -3.32 18.20 -20.52
C PHE A 31 -3.72 19.49 -19.81
N ARG A 32 -3.35 19.66 -18.54
CA ARG A 32 -3.49 20.92 -17.80
C ARG A 32 -2.73 22.10 -18.46
N SER A 33 -1.71 21.85 -19.27
CA SER A 33 -0.98 22.91 -19.98
C SER A 33 -1.53 23.21 -21.38
N VAL A 34 -2.54 22.47 -21.85
CA VAL A 34 -3.09 22.60 -23.22
C VAL A 34 -4.07 23.76 -23.31
N SER A 35 -5.00 23.89 -22.35
CA SER A 35 -5.98 24.98 -22.31
C SER A 35 -6.45 25.28 -20.88
N LYS A 36 -6.95 26.50 -20.66
CA LYS A 36 -7.55 26.90 -19.37
C LYS A 36 -8.79 26.06 -19.03
N GLN A 37 -9.60 25.70 -20.03
CA GLN A 37 -10.79 24.87 -19.84
C GLN A 37 -10.42 23.46 -19.39
N TRP A 38 -9.42 22.83 -20.02
CA TRP A 38 -8.96 21.49 -19.64
C TRP A 38 -8.32 21.49 -18.26
N LYS A 39 -7.53 22.51 -17.94
CA LYS A 39 -7.00 22.70 -16.59
C LYS A 39 -8.11 22.79 -15.55
N SER A 40 -9.11 23.63 -15.79
CA SER A 40 -10.26 23.81 -14.89
C SER A 40 -11.04 22.51 -14.68
N LEU A 41 -11.28 21.76 -15.75
CA LEU A 41 -11.93 20.46 -15.69
C LEU A 41 -11.13 19.45 -14.85
N ILE A 42 -9.83 19.29 -15.15
CA ILE A 42 -8.96 18.29 -14.50
C ILE A 42 -8.70 18.65 -13.03
N ASP A 43 -8.63 19.94 -12.70
CA ASP A 43 -8.44 20.42 -11.33
C ASP A 43 -9.75 20.39 -10.51
N SER A 44 -10.91 20.09 -11.12
CA SER A 44 -12.17 19.99 -10.36
C SER A 44 -12.20 18.77 -9.43
N SER A 45 -12.80 18.94 -8.25
CA SER A 45 -12.93 17.86 -7.26
C SER A 45 -13.77 16.68 -7.80
N GLU A 46 -14.80 16.98 -8.59
CA GLU A 46 -15.64 15.98 -9.26
C GLU A 46 -14.81 15.12 -10.22
N PHE A 47 -14.00 15.75 -11.08
CA PHE A 47 -13.16 15.02 -12.03
C PHE A 47 -12.11 14.16 -11.31
N ILE A 48 -11.43 14.70 -10.30
CA ILE A 48 -10.44 13.97 -9.50
C ILE A 48 -11.09 12.76 -8.82
N THR A 49 -12.26 12.94 -8.21
CA THR A 49 -13.01 11.87 -7.52
C THR A 49 -13.45 10.79 -8.51
N HIS A 50 -14.10 11.19 -9.61
CA HIS A 50 -14.56 10.28 -10.65
C HIS A 50 -13.42 9.46 -11.24
N HIS A 51 -12.29 10.10 -11.55
CA HIS A 51 -11.12 9.41 -12.10
C HIS A 51 -10.49 8.45 -11.10
N THR A 52 -10.37 8.86 -9.83
CA THR A 52 -9.77 8.05 -8.76
C THR A 52 -10.59 6.80 -8.42
N LEU A 53 -11.92 6.90 -8.44
CA LEU A 53 -12.83 5.78 -8.13
C LEU A 53 -13.03 4.82 -9.30
N LYS A 54 -12.52 5.15 -10.48
CA LYS A 54 -12.70 4.33 -11.68
C LYS A 54 -11.96 2.99 -11.53
N GLN A 55 -12.68 1.88 -11.66
CA GLN A 55 -12.10 0.54 -11.50
C GLN A 55 -11.09 0.15 -12.61
N SER A 56 -11.05 0.88 -13.72
CA SER A 56 -10.16 0.60 -14.84
C SER A 56 -8.76 1.22 -14.71
N GLN A 57 -8.38 1.74 -13.54
CA GLN A 57 -7.04 2.30 -13.36
C GLN A 57 -5.98 1.20 -13.41
N LEU A 58 -4.81 1.56 -13.95
CA LEU A 58 -3.65 0.67 -13.94
C LEU A 58 -3.23 0.39 -12.50
N HIS A 59 -3.06 -0.89 -12.18
CA HIS A 59 -2.55 -1.34 -10.90
C HIS A 59 -1.04 -1.47 -10.97
N HIS A 60 -0.38 -0.98 -9.92
CA HIS A 60 1.06 -1.00 -9.79
C HIS A 60 1.44 -1.68 -8.48
N LEU A 61 2.47 -2.52 -8.52
CA LEU A 61 3.19 -2.99 -7.36
C LEU A 61 4.37 -2.04 -7.11
N LEU A 62 4.34 -1.33 -5.99
CA LEU A 62 5.45 -0.53 -5.52
C LEU A 62 6.32 -1.38 -4.57
N VAL A 63 7.60 -1.52 -4.92
CA VAL A 63 8.60 -2.23 -4.11
C VAL A 63 9.64 -1.24 -3.61
N ARG A 64 9.85 -1.20 -2.29
CA ARG A 64 10.96 -0.49 -1.64
C ARG A 64 12.03 -1.50 -1.24
N TYR A 65 13.29 -1.17 -1.50
CA TYR A 65 14.44 -1.93 -1.05
C TYR A 65 15.64 -1.02 -0.80
N THR A 66 16.67 -1.53 -0.13
CA THR A 66 17.93 -0.81 0.09
C THR A 66 19.05 -1.53 -0.64
N LYS A 67 19.82 -0.81 -1.46
CA LYS A 67 20.97 -1.37 -2.16
C LYS A 67 22.14 -0.41 -2.04
N ARG A 68 23.28 -0.89 -1.52
CA ARG A 68 24.46 -0.04 -1.26
C ARG A 68 24.12 1.19 -0.40
N SER A 69 23.37 0.98 0.67
CA SER A 69 22.90 2.03 1.59
C SER A 69 21.94 3.08 0.99
N GLU A 70 21.53 2.93 -0.26
CA GLU A 70 20.54 3.80 -0.90
C GLU A 70 19.16 3.16 -0.89
N ILE A 71 18.15 3.92 -0.46
CA ILE A 71 16.74 3.51 -0.56
C ILE A 71 16.28 3.67 -2.00
N LYS A 72 15.72 2.61 -2.57
CA LYS A 72 15.22 2.56 -3.95
C LYS A 72 13.76 2.14 -3.96
N TYR A 73 13.06 2.67 -4.95
CA TYR A 73 11.68 2.33 -5.25
C TYR A 73 11.59 1.87 -6.70
N ILE A 74 10.80 0.83 -6.94
CA ILE A 74 10.44 0.40 -8.28
C ILE A 74 8.93 0.20 -8.33
N SER A 75 8.29 0.76 -9.35
CA SER A 75 6.89 0.55 -9.66
C SER A 75 6.78 -0.40 -10.84
N ILE A 76 5.96 -1.42 -10.70
CA ILE A 76 5.79 -2.49 -11.71
C ILE A 76 4.31 -2.57 -12.03
N VAL A 77 3.95 -2.53 -13.31
CA VAL A 77 2.56 -2.74 -13.74
C VAL A 77 2.17 -4.17 -13.39
N ASP A 78 1.07 -4.32 -12.64
CA ASP A 78 0.58 -5.59 -12.11
C ASP A 78 -0.63 -6.08 -12.90
N ASP A 79 -0.35 -6.55 -14.11
CA ASP A 79 -1.25 -7.20 -15.05
C ASP A 79 -0.57 -8.45 -15.67
N ASP A 80 -1.11 -8.96 -16.77
CA ASP A 80 -0.58 -10.14 -17.48
C ASP A 80 0.80 -9.90 -18.12
N SER A 81 1.25 -8.65 -18.17
CA SER A 81 2.58 -8.29 -18.66
C SER A 81 3.67 -8.36 -17.58
N PHE A 82 3.31 -8.53 -16.31
CA PHE A 82 4.23 -8.59 -15.18
C PHE A 82 5.35 -9.62 -15.38
N PRO A 83 6.61 -9.31 -15.00
CA PRO A 83 7.12 -8.07 -14.43
C PRO A 83 7.71 -7.10 -15.49
N ARG A 84 7.32 -7.20 -16.77
CA ARG A 84 8.03 -6.56 -17.89
C ARG A 84 8.03 -5.04 -17.81
N HIS A 85 6.88 -4.44 -17.49
CA HIS A 85 6.72 -2.99 -17.46
C HIS A 85 7.00 -2.45 -16.05
N LYS A 86 8.22 -1.95 -15.85
CA LYS A 86 8.66 -1.38 -14.58
C LYS A 86 9.43 -0.08 -14.76
N PHE A 87 9.31 0.83 -13.80
CA PHE A 87 10.00 2.11 -13.79
C PHE A 87 10.38 2.51 -12.36
N SER A 88 11.39 3.38 -12.22
CA SER A 88 11.73 4.00 -10.94
C SER A 88 10.90 5.27 -10.78
N PRO A 89 9.91 5.31 -9.87
CA PRO A 89 9.13 6.53 -9.65
C PRO A 89 10.02 7.64 -9.11
N THR A 90 9.72 8.89 -9.50
CA THR A 90 10.40 10.05 -8.92
C THR A 90 9.96 10.20 -7.47
N VAL A 91 10.87 9.90 -6.55
CA VAL A 91 10.66 10.08 -5.11
C VAL A 91 10.65 11.58 -4.80
N SER A 92 9.60 12.04 -4.09
CA SER A 92 9.52 13.46 -3.70
C SER A 92 10.66 13.83 -2.76
N PRO A 93 11.09 15.11 -2.72
CA PRO A 93 12.12 15.57 -1.79
C PRO A 93 11.80 15.20 -0.34
N THR A 94 10.54 15.37 0.08
CA THR A 94 10.06 15.00 1.43
C THR A 94 10.25 13.52 1.73
N ALA A 95 9.90 12.63 0.79
CA ALA A 95 10.06 11.18 0.99
C ALA A 95 11.54 10.77 1.05
N LYS A 96 12.45 11.54 0.43
CA LYS A 96 13.91 11.30 0.52
C LYS A 96 14.49 11.68 1.89
N LEU A 97 13.85 12.56 2.65
CA LEU A 97 14.27 12.92 4.01
C LEU A 97 14.13 11.75 5.00
N LEU A 98 13.25 10.80 4.70
CA LEU A 98 12.99 9.66 5.57
C LEU A 98 14.12 8.66 5.50
N THR A 99 14.70 8.37 6.66
CA THR A 99 15.57 7.21 6.84
C THR A 99 14.78 5.96 7.15
N HIS A 100 15.15 4.87 6.48
CA HIS A 100 14.50 3.56 6.59
C HIS A 100 12.96 3.64 6.58
N PRO A 101 12.33 4.28 5.58
CA PRO A 101 10.90 4.52 5.58
C PRO A 101 10.13 3.20 5.55
N ARG A 102 9.16 3.09 6.45
CA ARG A 102 8.18 2.01 6.51
C ARG A 102 6.99 2.39 5.64
N MET A 103 6.55 1.49 4.76
CA MET A 103 5.24 1.60 4.11
C MET A 103 4.15 1.20 5.11
N ILE A 104 3.24 2.12 5.42
CA ILE A 104 2.11 1.88 6.31
C ILE A 104 0.99 1.17 5.55
N ALA A 105 0.51 1.79 4.49
CA ALA A 105 -0.52 1.27 3.61
C ALA A 105 -0.59 2.11 2.33
N SER A 106 -1.40 1.66 1.38
CA SER A 106 -1.84 2.42 0.21
C SER A 106 -3.36 2.53 0.18
N SER A 107 -3.88 3.61 -0.40
CA SER A 107 -5.32 3.80 -0.58
C SER A 107 -5.57 4.82 -1.69
N HIS A 108 -6.44 4.48 -2.65
CA HIS A 108 -6.87 5.37 -3.75
C HIS A 108 -5.70 6.05 -4.49
N GLY A 109 -4.61 5.31 -4.70
CA GLY A 109 -3.39 5.76 -5.38
C GLY A 109 -2.40 6.56 -4.54
N LEU A 110 -2.71 6.80 -3.26
CA LEU A 110 -1.77 7.35 -2.30
C LEU A 110 -1.05 6.24 -1.55
N VAL A 111 0.24 6.45 -1.29
CA VAL A 111 1.11 5.59 -0.50
C VAL A 111 1.53 6.37 0.75
N CYS A 112 1.29 5.80 1.92
CA CYS A 112 1.66 6.40 3.19
C CYS A 112 2.96 5.78 3.70
N LEU A 113 3.99 6.62 3.83
CA LEU A 113 5.29 6.28 4.37
C LEU A 113 5.44 6.87 5.78
N CYS A 114 6.15 6.19 6.67
CA CYS A 114 6.60 6.79 7.92
C CYS A 114 8.09 6.52 8.16
N GLY A 115 8.79 7.46 8.79
CA GLY A 115 10.21 7.31 9.07
C GLY A 115 10.72 8.42 9.98
N PHE A 116 12.03 8.42 10.20
CA PHE A 116 12.71 9.50 10.92
C PHE A 116 13.49 10.36 9.92
N ALA A 117 13.31 11.68 10.00
CA ALA A 117 14.11 12.64 9.26
C ALA A 117 15.20 13.19 10.18
N TYR A 118 16.46 12.81 9.94
CA TYR A 118 17.58 13.20 10.80
C TYR A 118 17.83 14.71 10.79
N ASP A 119 17.77 15.34 9.62
CA ASP A 119 18.01 16.78 9.46
C ASP A 119 17.02 17.61 10.27
N LEU A 120 15.78 17.13 10.37
CA LEU A 120 14.69 17.79 11.10
C LEU A 120 14.52 17.26 12.54
N LYS A 121 15.27 16.22 12.92
CA LYS A 121 15.19 15.51 14.20
C LYS A 121 13.77 15.10 14.63
N LYS A 122 12.89 14.81 13.67
CA LYS A 122 11.48 14.46 13.92
C LYS A 122 11.03 13.21 13.15
N HIS A 123 10.00 12.56 13.69
CA HIS A 123 9.29 11.51 12.96
C HIS A 123 8.28 12.14 12.02
N LEU A 124 8.27 11.65 10.78
CA LEU A 124 7.42 12.17 9.72
C LEU A 124 6.59 11.05 9.12
N ILE A 125 5.37 11.42 8.75
CA ILE A 125 4.55 10.69 7.81
C ILE A 125 4.57 11.45 6.49
N VAL A 126 4.77 10.72 5.40
CA VAL A 126 4.72 11.27 4.05
C VAL A 126 3.60 10.55 3.31
N VAL A 127 2.55 11.31 2.96
CA VAL A 127 1.49 10.83 2.06
C VAL A 127 1.92 11.18 0.64
N TRP A 128 2.27 10.17 -0.13
CA TRP A 128 2.87 10.31 -1.45
C TRP A 128 1.92 9.83 -2.55
N ASN A 129 1.76 10.61 -3.61
CA ASN A 129 1.16 10.16 -4.87
C ASN A 129 2.28 9.94 -5.91
N PRO A 130 2.65 8.67 -6.20
CA PRO A 130 3.68 8.36 -7.18
C PRO A 130 3.32 8.78 -8.62
N SER A 131 2.04 8.78 -8.98
CA SER A 131 1.56 9.04 -10.35
C SER A 131 1.69 10.49 -10.78
N ILE A 132 1.54 11.44 -9.84
CA ILE A 132 1.67 12.88 -10.10
C ILE A 132 2.91 13.52 -9.46
N ARG A 133 3.73 12.71 -8.76
CA ARG A 133 4.97 13.12 -8.09
C ARG A 133 4.77 14.19 -7.01
N LYS A 134 3.63 14.14 -6.31
CA LYS A 134 3.31 15.04 -5.19
C LYS A 134 3.32 14.31 -3.86
N SER A 135 3.67 15.02 -2.80
CA SER A 135 3.59 14.49 -1.45
C SER A 135 3.23 15.56 -0.43
N VAL A 136 2.65 15.13 0.68
CA VAL A 136 2.43 15.97 1.85
C VAL A 136 3.23 15.42 3.03
N GLU A 137 3.98 16.30 3.70
CA GLU A 137 4.64 16.02 4.97
C GLU A 137 3.67 16.25 6.14
N ILE A 138 3.67 15.30 7.08
CA ILE A 138 2.89 15.40 8.31
C ILE A 138 3.82 15.04 9.46
N GLU A 139 3.96 15.95 10.42
CA GLU A 139 4.69 15.65 11.64
C GLU A 139 3.94 14.58 12.45
N LEU A 140 4.68 13.56 12.89
CA LEU A 140 4.16 12.51 13.75
C LEU A 140 4.59 12.77 15.20
N PRO A 141 3.65 13.13 16.09
CA PRO A 141 3.97 13.29 17.50
C PRO A 141 4.29 11.91 18.12
N ASN A 142 5.47 11.73 18.74
CA ASN A 142 5.89 10.51 19.47
C ASN A 142 6.13 9.22 18.64
N LYS A 143 7.00 8.35 19.17
CA LYS A 143 7.62 7.22 18.46
C LYS A 143 6.83 5.91 18.42
N LEU A 144 5.98 5.62 19.41
CA LEU A 144 5.39 4.29 19.63
C LEU A 144 3.89 4.27 19.33
N ASN A 145 3.54 4.30 18.04
CA ASN A 145 2.14 4.32 17.62
C ASN A 145 1.86 3.16 16.65
N ALA A 146 0.75 2.44 16.86
CA ALA A 146 0.13 1.70 15.77
C ALA A 146 -0.46 2.72 14.80
N LEU A 147 -0.17 2.57 13.51
CA LEU A 147 -0.57 3.51 12.46
C LEU A 147 -1.46 2.80 11.45
N GLY A 148 -2.55 3.47 11.08
CA GLY A 148 -3.41 3.09 9.97
C GLY A 148 -3.52 4.26 8.99
N PHE A 149 -3.69 3.96 7.71
CA PHE A 149 -3.87 4.96 6.67
C PHE A 149 -4.98 4.55 5.72
N GLY A 150 -5.79 5.51 5.29
CA GLY A 150 -6.71 5.32 4.20
C GLY A 150 -7.37 6.62 3.75
N VAL A 151 -7.94 6.60 2.55
CA VAL A 151 -8.72 7.72 2.01
C VAL A 151 -10.19 7.45 2.27
N CYS A 152 -10.88 8.39 2.91
CA CYS A 152 -12.31 8.26 3.21
C CYS A 152 -13.12 8.21 1.91
N PRO A 153 -13.88 7.13 1.63
CA PRO A 153 -14.54 6.94 0.34
C PRO A 153 -15.64 7.97 0.04
N LYS A 154 -16.22 8.60 1.07
CA LYS A 154 -17.24 9.65 0.90
C LYS A 154 -16.64 11.03 0.59
N THR A 155 -15.52 11.36 1.21
CA THR A 155 -14.93 12.71 1.15
C THR A 155 -13.71 12.79 0.25
N MET A 156 -13.16 11.64 -0.16
CA MET A 156 -11.86 11.49 -0.81
C MET A 156 -10.70 12.10 -0.02
N ASP A 157 -10.90 12.31 1.28
CA ASP A 157 -9.92 12.95 2.15
C ASP A 157 -9.00 11.89 2.79
N PRO A 158 -7.67 12.00 2.63
CA PRO A 158 -6.72 11.12 3.30
C PRO A 158 -6.78 11.31 4.82
N LYS A 159 -6.86 10.18 5.53
CA LYS A 159 -6.83 10.14 6.98
C LYS A 159 -5.74 9.19 7.47
N ILE A 160 -5.14 9.56 8.59
CA ILE A 160 -4.18 8.71 9.30
C ILE A 160 -4.71 8.51 10.70
N VAL A 161 -4.79 7.25 11.10
CA VAL A 161 -5.14 6.87 12.47
C VAL A 161 -3.86 6.52 13.19
N ARG A 162 -3.74 6.97 14.43
CA ARG A 162 -2.69 6.53 15.33
C ARG A 162 -3.25 6.11 16.67
N ILE A 163 -2.67 5.07 17.24
CA ILE A 163 -2.99 4.58 18.58
C ILE A 163 -1.70 4.55 19.38
N THR A 164 -1.61 5.39 20.41
CA THR A 164 -0.36 5.64 21.18
C THR A 164 -0.30 4.83 22.49
N ARG A 165 -1.48 4.42 23.00
CA ARG A 165 -1.76 3.50 24.12
C ARG A 165 -3.14 2.89 23.85
N ARG A 166 -3.49 1.69 24.34
CA ARG A 166 -4.76 0.95 24.01
C ARG A 166 -6.07 1.77 24.15
N THR A 167 -6.03 2.96 24.73
CA THR A 167 -7.18 3.86 24.93
C THR A 167 -7.04 5.25 24.30
N ASN A 168 -5.90 5.59 23.69
CA ASN A 168 -5.67 6.91 23.10
C ASN A 168 -5.46 6.80 21.59
N ALA A 169 -6.54 7.09 20.88
CA ALA A 169 -6.58 7.16 19.43
C ALA A 169 -6.71 8.61 18.96
N GLN A 170 -6.00 8.92 17.88
CA GLN A 170 -6.09 10.20 17.19
C GLN A 170 -6.17 9.98 15.69
N VAL A 171 -6.91 10.85 15.03
CA VAL A 171 -7.06 10.87 13.58
C VAL A 171 -6.52 12.19 13.07
N TYR A 172 -5.60 12.11 12.12
CA TYR A 172 -5.23 13.23 11.27
C TYR A 172 -6.12 13.22 10.04
N THR A 173 -6.64 14.38 9.68
CA THR A 173 -7.43 14.58 8.46
C THR A 173 -6.73 15.61 7.60
N LEU A 174 -6.39 15.25 6.36
CA LEU A 174 -5.54 16.09 5.50
C LEU A 174 -6.17 17.46 5.22
N SER A 175 -7.46 17.53 4.90
CA SER A 175 -8.15 18.81 4.68
C SER A 175 -8.06 19.79 5.86
N SER A 176 -8.05 19.27 7.09
CA SER A 176 -7.94 20.09 8.31
C SER A 176 -6.50 20.42 8.70
N GLY A 177 -5.52 19.68 8.18
CA GLY A 177 -4.13 19.81 8.57
C GLY A 177 -3.81 19.45 10.03
N ALA A 178 -4.74 18.80 10.76
CA ALA A 178 -4.65 18.66 12.21
C ALA A 178 -4.95 17.25 12.72
N TRP A 179 -4.31 16.91 13.83
CA TRP A 179 -4.63 15.73 14.63
C TRP A 179 -5.76 16.07 15.61
N ARG A 180 -6.77 15.21 15.69
CA ARG A 180 -7.81 15.28 16.73
C ARG A 180 -7.98 13.95 17.44
N ARG A 181 -8.46 14.00 18.68
CA ARG A 181 -8.75 12.80 19.47
C ARG A 181 -10.05 12.17 19.00
N VAL A 182 -10.09 10.85 19.01
CA VAL A 182 -11.28 10.05 18.74
C VAL A 182 -11.47 9.04 19.86
N SER A 183 -12.73 8.77 20.21
CA SER A 183 -13.07 7.83 21.27
C SER A 183 -12.88 6.40 20.79
N MET A 184 -12.21 5.60 21.61
CA MET A 184 -11.95 4.20 21.34
C MET A 184 -12.76 3.37 22.35
N ASN A 185 -13.99 3.03 22.00
CA ASN A 185 -14.90 2.27 22.86
C ASN A 185 -14.65 0.75 22.74
N LEU A 186 -13.39 0.32 22.86
CA LEU A 186 -13.09 -1.11 22.82
C LEU A 186 -13.39 -1.74 24.18
N ARG A 187 -14.37 -2.65 24.20
CA ARG A 187 -14.61 -3.50 25.37
C ARG A 187 -13.50 -4.55 25.42
N VAL A 188 -12.58 -4.44 26.36
CA VAL A 188 -11.68 -5.55 26.68
C VAL A 188 -12.51 -6.57 27.46
N PRO A 189 -12.71 -7.80 26.97
CA PRO A 189 -13.49 -8.78 27.71
C PRO A 189 -12.79 -9.10 29.05
N PRO A 190 -13.54 -9.23 30.16
CA PRO A 190 -12.95 -9.59 31.44
C PRO A 190 -12.31 -10.98 31.37
N GLY A 191 -11.04 -11.11 31.76
CA GLY A 191 -10.30 -12.37 31.79
C GLY A 191 -9.16 -12.52 30.77
N PHE A 192 -9.05 -11.62 29.79
CA PHE A 192 -7.91 -11.61 28.88
C PHE A 192 -6.66 -11.05 29.58
N THR A 193 -5.63 -11.89 29.74
CA THR A 193 -4.30 -11.46 30.19
C THR A 193 -3.61 -10.59 29.14
N PHE A 194 -2.61 -9.81 29.56
CA PHE A 194 -2.06 -8.63 28.88
C PHE A 194 -1.46 -8.84 27.46
N CYS A 195 -1.48 -10.05 26.89
CA CYS A 195 -0.72 -10.45 25.70
C CYS A 195 -1.52 -11.09 24.55
N SER A 196 -2.81 -10.78 24.35
CA SER A 196 -3.53 -11.23 23.14
C SER A 196 -3.38 -10.23 21.98
N TYR A 197 -3.09 -10.74 20.78
CA TYR A 197 -3.13 -9.96 19.54
C TYR A 197 -4.58 -9.60 19.24
N GLN A 198 -4.85 -8.30 19.03
CA GLN A 198 -6.17 -7.80 18.65
C GLN A 198 -6.09 -7.16 17.28
N LEU A 199 -6.96 -7.59 16.38
CA LEU A 199 -7.14 -6.93 15.10
C LEU A 199 -8.19 -5.83 15.27
N ILE A 200 -7.77 -4.58 15.07
CA ILE A 200 -8.61 -3.39 15.25
C ILE A 200 -8.95 -2.84 13.87
N SER A 201 -10.22 -2.63 13.60
CA SER A 201 -10.71 -1.94 12.40
C SER A 201 -11.07 -0.49 12.72
N PHE A 202 -11.01 0.37 11.71
CA PHE A 202 -11.43 1.76 11.82
C PHE A 202 -12.23 2.16 10.57
N ASP A 203 -13.48 2.56 10.77
CA ASP A 203 -14.34 3.07 9.70
C ASP A 203 -13.92 4.50 9.36
N LEU A 204 -13.38 4.75 8.16
CA LEU A 204 -12.93 6.09 7.75
C LEU A 204 -14.07 7.10 7.52
N THR A 205 -15.30 6.62 7.38
CA THR A 205 -16.50 7.41 7.14
C THR A 205 -17.13 7.85 8.45
N ASN A 206 -17.44 6.89 9.31
CA ASN A 206 -18.12 7.13 10.59
C ASN A 206 -17.13 7.41 11.72
N GLU A 207 -15.85 7.07 11.51
CA GLU A 207 -14.75 7.26 12.46
C GLU A 207 -14.89 6.45 13.75
N GLU A 208 -15.42 5.24 13.58
CA GLU A 208 -15.67 4.30 14.66
C GLU A 208 -14.66 3.15 14.63
N PHE A 209 -14.23 2.74 15.81
CA PHE A 209 -13.36 1.57 15.98
C PHE A 209 -14.19 0.31 16.14
N GLY A 210 -13.76 -0.76 15.46
CA GLY A 210 -14.25 -2.12 15.67
C GLY A 210 -13.13 -3.05 16.12
N VAL A 211 -13.51 -4.17 16.73
CA VAL A 211 -12.60 -5.30 16.99
C VAL A 211 -13.00 -6.42 16.06
N ILE A 212 -12.00 -7.03 15.43
CA ILE A 212 -12.16 -8.28 14.70
C ILE A 212 -11.59 -9.37 15.59
N GLU A 213 -12.48 -10.22 16.10
CA GLU A 213 -12.09 -11.37 16.91
C GLU A 213 -11.36 -12.39 16.03
N LEU A 214 -10.16 -12.76 16.48
CA LEU A 214 -9.40 -13.86 15.90
C LEU A 214 -9.99 -15.16 16.47
N GLN A 215 -10.24 -16.14 15.60
CA GLN A 215 -10.70 -17.45 16.07
C GLN A 215 -9.67 -18.11 16.98
N ASP A 216 -10.15 -18.87 17.97
CA ASP A 216 -9.30 -19.66 18.88
C ASP A 216 -8.43 -20.70 18.13
N SER A 217 -8.77 -21.01 16.87
CA SER A 217 -8.04 -21.93 15.97
C SER A 217 -6.74 -21.34 15.41
N ILE A 218 -6.45 -20.06 15.63
CA ILE A 218 -5.10 -19.50 15.43
C ILE A 218 -4.27 -19.92 16.65
N GLU A 219 -3.89 -21.20 16.67
CA GLU A 219 -3.04 -21.77 17.71
C GLU A 219 -1.70 -21.02 17.75
N ASP A 220 -1.46 -20.32 18.86
CA ASP A 220 -0.20 -19.67 19.22
C ASP A 220 0.39 -18.68 18.19
N PRO A 221 -0.18 -17.46 18.08
CA PRO A 221 0.28 -16.46 17.12
C PRO A 221 1.61 -15.84 17.56
N GLU A 222 2.75 -16.49 17.31
CA GLU A 222 4.04 -15.82 17.54
C GLU A 222 4.24 -14.66 16.54
N HIS A 223 3.82 -14.85 15.27
CA HIS A 223 4.00 -13.87 14.19
C HIS A 223 2.76 -13.70 13.32
N LEU A 224 1.85 -12.79 13.73
CA LEU A 224 0.73 -12.34 12.90
C LEU A 224 1.10 -11.10 12.10
N CYS A 225 0.80 -11.11 10.80
CA CYS A 225 0.80 -9.90 9.99
C CYS A 225 -0.44 -9.79 9.11
N ILE A 226 -0.76 -8.57 8.71
CA ILE A 226 -1.89 -8.27 7.84
C ILE A 226 -1.40 -7.88 6.45
N SER A 227 -2.17 -8.27 5.44
CA SER A 227 -1.93 -7.88 4.06
C SER A 227 -3.26 -7.72 3.32
N LYS A 228 -3.19 -7.32 2.06
CA LYS A 228 -4.35 -7.13 1.17
C LYS A 228 -4.26 -8.08 0.00
N ARG A 229 -5.33 -8.84 -0.26
CA ARG A 229 -5.45 -9.73 -1.42
C ARG A 229 -6.80 -9.53 -2.10
N LYS A 230 -6.82 -9.18 -3.39
CA LYS A 230 -8.04 -8.94 -4.18
C LYS A 230 -9.08 -8.08 -3.44
N GLU A 231 -8.66 -6.92 -2.94
CA GLU A 231 -9.52 -5.99 -2.18
C GLU A 231 -10.10 -6.55 -0.86
N SER A 232 -9.55 -7.64 -0.33
CA SER A 232 -9.95 -8.23 0.94
C SER A 232 -8.76 -8.27 1.90
N LEU A 233 -9.04 -8.11 3.19
CA LEU A 233 -8.03 -8.23 4.24
C LEU A 233 -7.63 -9.71 4.37
N VAL A 234 -6.33 -9.97 4.43
CA VAL A 234 -5.81 -11.28 4.77
C VAL A 234 -4.91 -11.20 6.00
N VAL A 235 -5.00 -12.23 6.84
CA VAL A 235 -4.16 -12.44 8.00
C VAL A 235 -3.19 -13.57 7.68
N LEU A 236 -1.92 -13.31 7.89
CA LEU A 236 -0.83 -14.25 7.67
C LEU A 236 -0.39 -14.76 9.03
N ASN A 237 -0.51 -16.07 9.22
CA ASN A 237 -0.10 -16.76 10.44
C ASN A 237 1.06 -17.70 10.12
N TYR A 238 2.23 -17.45 10.71
CA TYR A 238 3.42 -18.28 10.53
C TYR A 238 3.48 -19.32 11.64
N ASP A 239 3.91 -20.54 11.30
CA ASP A 239 4.19 -21.54 12.32
C ASP A 239 5.47 -21.20 13.12
N LYS A 240 5.67 -21.87 14.27
CA LYS A 240 6.81 -21.63 15.18
C LYS A 240 8.18 -21.83 14.53
N SER A 241 8.23 -22.58 13.44
CA SER A 241 9.45 -22.90 12.70
C SER A 241 9.67 -21.98 11.50
N ASP A 242 8.75 -21.04 11.24
CA ASP A 242 8.70 -20.20 10.03
C ASP A 242 8.80 -21.01 8.73
N VAL A 243 8.38 -22.29 8.74
CA VAL A 243 8.45 -23.18 7.56
C VAL A 243 7.16 -23.20 6.76
N ALA A 244 6.06 -22.70 7.32
CA ALA A 244 4.84 -22.47 6.59
C ALA A 244 4.12 -21.20 7.07
N CYS A 245 3.36 -20.61 6.16
CA CYS A 245 2.45 -19.50 6.43
C CYS A 245 1.03 -19.88 6.00
N VAL A 246 0.09 -19.87 6.94
CA VAL A 246 -1.33 -20.03 6.67
C VAL A 246 -1.93 -18.67 6.32
N VAL A 247 -2.58 -18.58 5.17
CA VAL A 247 -3.24 -17.35 4.70
C VAL A 247 -4.73 -17.44 5.00
N TRP A 248 -5.21 -16.57 5.89
CA TRP A 248 -6.62 -16.43 6.25
C TRP A 248 -7.21 -15.21 5.55
N MET A 249 -8.42 -15.29 5.03
CA MET A 249 -9.12 -14.17 4.40
C MET A 249 -10.35 -13.79 5.19
N MET A 250 -10.59 -12.48 5.30
CA MET A 250 -11.84 -11.98 5.86
C MET A 250 -12.98 -12.22 4.87
N THR A 251 -14.04 -12.92 5.31
CA THR A 251 -15.25 -13.11 4.52
C THR A 251 -16.08 -11.82 4.54
N LYS A 252 -16.64 -11.44 3.39
CA LYS A 252 -17.38 -10.17 3.26
C LYS A 252 -18.76 -10.19 3.94
N ASN A 253 -19.33 -11.37 4.23
CA ASN A 253 -20.75 -11.56 4.52
C ASN A 253 -21.03 -12.61 5.63
N GLY A 254 -20.28 -12.63 6.73
CA GLY A 254 -20.45 -13.64 7.79
C GLY A 254 -20.51 -13.05 9.19
N ASP A 255 -21.31 -13.66 10.06
CA ASP A 255 -21.45 -13.44 11.50
C ASP A 255 -20.13 -12.93 12.16
N PRO A 256 -20.15 -11.89 13.03
CA PRO A 256 -18.95 -11.36 13.70
C PRO A 256 -18.07 -12.40 14.41
N LYS A 257 -18.60 -13.60 14.70
CA LYS A 257 -17.86 -14.72 15.28
C LYS A 257 -17.12 -15.63 14.29
N SER A 258 -17.37 -15.54 12.97
CA SER A 258 -16.72 -16.39 11.95
C SER A 258 -16.19 -15.59 10.74
N LEU A 259 -15.44 -14.53 11.02
CA LEU A 259 -14.98 -13.58 9.99
C LEU A 259 -13.80 -14.07 9.15
N LEU A 260 -12.99 -15.02 9.64
CA LEU A 260 -11.79 -15.50 8.94
C LEU A 260 -11.96 -16.92 8.42
N THR A 261 -11.59 -17.14 7.16
CA THR A 261 -11.56 -18.47 6.53
C THR A 261 -10.17 -18.76 6.00
N LYS A 262 -9.64 -19.95 6.28
CA LYS A 262 -8.37 -20.41 5.72
C LYS A 262 -8.50 -20.48 4.19
N LEU A 263 -7.62 -19.82 3.46
CA LEU A 263 -7.57 -19.88 2.00
C LEU A 263 -6.66 -21.00 1.52
N PHE A 264 -5.40 -20.97 1.94
CA PHE A 264 -4.36 -21.92 1.56
C PHE A 264 -3.18 -21.78 2.53
N THR A 265 -2.26 -22.73 2.44
CA THR A 265 -0.99 -22.72 3.18
C THR A 265 0.14 -22.54 2.19
N VAL A 266 1.08 -21.65 2.47
CA VAL A 266 2.34 -21.54 1.73
C VAL A 266 3.39 -22.30 2.51
N SER A 267 3.92 -23.39 1.95
CA SER A 267 5.03 -24.14 2.52
C SER A 267 6.36 -23.56 1.99
N PHE A 268 7.30 -23.35 2.90
CA PHE A 268 8.65 -22.89 2.62
C PHE A 268 9.68 -24.04 2.62
N ASN A 269 9.26 -25.28 2.87
CA ASN A 269 10.17 -26.44 2.98
C ASN A 269 10.96 -26.76 1.71
N ALA A 270 10.44 -26.39 0.53
CA ALA A 270 11.13 -26.57 -0.74
C ALA A 270 12.33 -25.62 -0.92
N PHE A 271 12.48 -24.62 -0.04
CA PHE A 271 13.51 -23.61 -0.14
C PHE A 271 14.74 -23.96 0.72
N HIS A 272 15.41 -25.06 0.38
CA HIS A 272 16.52 -25.61 1.16
C HIS A 272 17.73 -24.67 1.36
N ASP A 273 17.90 -23.67 0.49
CA ASP A 273 19.06 -22.76 0.50
C ASP A 273 18.82 -21.42 1.24
N SER A 274 17.61 -21.17 1.76
CA SER A 274 17.26 -19.91 2.42
C SER A 274 17.03 -20.03 3.91
N VAL A 275 17.53 -19.03 4.63
CA VAL A 275 17.51 -18.94 6.09
C VAL A 275 16.24 -18.23 6.60
N TYR A 276 15.51 -17.55 5.71
CA TYR A 276 14.32 -16.78 6.06
C TYR A 276 13.38 -16.66 4.86
N HIS A 277 12.07 -16.71 5.14
CA HIS A 277 10.99 -16.54 4.17
C HIS A 277 9.91 -15.62 4.71
N LYS A 278 9.37 -14.77 3.84
CA LYS A 278 8.25 -13.90 4.22
C LYS A 278 7.36 -13.58 3.04
N ILE A 279 6.05 -13.69 3.22
CA ILE A 279 5.09 -13.08 2.30
C ILE A 279 5.08 -11.57 2.56
N VAL A 280 5.52 -10.79 1.57
CA VAL A 280 5.59 -9.32 1.66
C VAL A 280 4.40 -8.61 1.00
N GLY A 281 3.54 -9.35 0.31
CA GLY A 281 2.38 -8.83 -0.38
C GLY A 281 1.74 -9.87 -1.30
N PHE A 282 0.73 -9.44 -2.05
CA PHE A 282 0.07 -10.24 -3.07
C PHE A 282 -0.04 -9.42 -4.36
N ARG A 283 0.05 -10.11 -5.49
CA ARG A 283 -0.30 -9.57 -6.79
C ARG A 283 -1.81 -9.36 -6.94
N LYS A 284 -2.22 -8.60 -7.94
CA LYS A 284 -3.61 -8.35 -8.32
C LYS A 284 -4.37 -9.66 -8.59
N ASN A 285 -3.73 -10.64 -9.23
CA ASN A 285 -4.31 -11.96 -9.47
C ASN A 285 -4.38 -12.84 -8.20
N GLY A 286 -3.80 -12.40 -7.08
CA GLY A 286 -3.84 -13.05 -5.78
C GLY A 286 -2.67 -13.98 -5.49
N GLU A 287 -1.65 -14.04 -6.35
CA GLU A 287 -0.40 -14.76 -6.09
C GLU A 287 0.41 -14.07 -4.98
N PRO A 288 0.90 -14.82 -3.98
CA PRO A 288 1.79 -14.28 -2.96
C PRO A 288 3.15 -13.88 -3.55
N ILE A 289 3.69 -12.78 -3.01
CA ILE A 289 5.03 -12.30 -3.30
C ILE A 289 5.89 -12.64 -2.09
N ILE A 290 6.93 -13.45 -2.31
CA ILE A 290 7.78 -14.02 -1.27
C ILE A 290 9.15 -13.36 -1.32
N GLU A 291 9.57 -12.88 -0.17
CA GLU A 291 10.94 -12.49 0.13
C GLU A 291 11.70 -13.70 0.69
N ARG A 292 12.93 -13.90 0.21
CA ARG A 292 13.83 -14.95 0.67
C ARG A 292 15.19 -14.38 1.02
N LEU A 293 15.78 -14.87 2.11
CA LEU A 293 17.16 -14.57 2.46
C LEU A 293 18.04 -15.78 2.17
N CYS A 294 18.89 -15.68 1.15
CA CYS A 294 19.80 -16.74 0.76
C CYS A 294 21.23 -16.46 1.26
N SER A 295 21.94 -17.52 1.61
CA SER A 295 23.39 -17.47 1.84
C SER A 295 24.09 -17.36 0.48
N GLY A 296 24.75 -16.23 0.19
CA GLY A 296 25.49 -16.03 -1.05
C GLY A 296 26.90 -16.62 -0.98
N ASP A 297 27.51 -16.82 -2.16
CA ASP A 297 28.91 -17.21 -2.28
C ASP A 297 29.82 -16.20 -1.55
N GLY A 298 30.68 -16.71 -0.66
CA GLY A 298 31.59 -15.88 0.16
C GLY A 298 30.98 -15.33 1.45
N GLY A 299 29.82 -15.83 1.90
CA GLY A 299 29.25 -15.51 3.21
C GLY A 299 28.40 -14.23 3.28
N PHE A 300 28.20 -13.55 2.15
CA PHE A 300 27.31 -12.39 2.08
C PHE A 300 25.85 -12.84 1.94
N ARG A 301 24.96 -12.28 2.77
CA ARG A 301 23.52 -12.56 2.69
C ARG A 301 22.89 -11.74 1.56
N VAL A 302 22.12 -12.41 0.70
CA VAL A 302 21.40 -11.76 -0.40
C VAL A 302 19.91 -11.99 -0.20
N THR A 303 19.15 -10.90 -0.21
CA THR A 303 17.68 -10.98 -0.15
C THR A 303 17.13 -10.97 -1.57
N THR A 304 16.32 -11.97 -1.94
CA THR A 304 15.59 -12.07 -3.22
C THR A 304 14.11 -11.85 -3.03
N LEU A 305 13.46 -11.27 -4.05
CA LEU A 305 12.01 -11.10 -4.12
C LEU A 305 11.46 -11.88 -5.31
N GLU A 306 10.55 -12.82 -5.06
CA GLU A 306 10.01 -13.78 -6.04
C GLU A 306 8.47 -13.83 -5.95
N VAL A 307 7.81 -14.28 -7.03
CA VAL A 307 6.37 -14.52 -7.06
C VAL A 307 6.12 -16.01 -7.01
N TYR A 308 5.19 -16.44 -6.16
CA TYR A 308 4.86 -17.85 -5.96
C TYR A 308 3.48 -18.19 -6.50
N GLU A 309 3.40 -19.27 -7.27
CA GLU A 309 2.16 -19.90 -7.67
C GLU A 309 1.80 -20.99 -6.65
N PRO A 310 0.72 -20.84 -5.85
CA PRO A 310 0.32 -21.87 -4.91
C PRO A 310 -0.22 -23.10 -5.65
N CYS A 311 0.45 -24.24 -5.50
CA CYS A 311 -0.07 -25.52 -5.95
C CYS A 311 -1.34 -25.89 -5.16
N MET A 312 -2.40 -26.29 -5.85
CA MET A 312 -3.56 -26.92 -5.22
C MET A 312 -3.14 -28.29 -4.67
N GLU A 313 -3.67 -28.67 -3.51
CA GLU A 313 -3.25 -29.73 -2.57
C GLU A 313 -3.00 -31.18 -3.10
N ASN A 314 -2.78 -31.45 -4.38
CA ASN A 314 -2.59 -32.83 -4.88
C ASN A 314 -1.66 -33.01 -6.08
N SER A 315 -0.69 -32.11 -6.31
CA SER A 315 0.34 -32.36 -7.33
C SER A 315 1.71 -32.08 -6.75
N ASN A 316 2.58 -33.10 -6.78
CA ASN A 316 4.00 -33.06 -6.46
C ASN A 316 4.61 -31.68 -6.75
N ASP A 317 5.31 -31.14 -5.74
CA ASP A 317 6.02 -29.86 -5.70
C ASP A 317 6.94 -29.65 -6.93
N LEU A 318 6.36 -29.28 -8.06
CA LEU A 318 7.11 -28.89 -9.26
C LEU A 318 6.90 -27.40 -9.52
N TRP A 319 7.92 -26.66 -9.08
CA TRP A 319 8.20 -25.27 -9.40
C TRP A 319 8.37 -25.10 -10.92
N THR A 320 7.47 -24.37 -11.55
CA THR A 320 7.62 -24.02 -12.97
C THR A 320 7.97 -22.55 -13.15
N ASN A 321 9.27 -22.27 -13.32
CA ASN A 321 9.90 -21.21 -14.12
C ASN A 321 9.46 -19.71 -14.02
N THR A 322 10.30 -18.89 -13.37
CA THR A 322 10.80 -17.51 -13.76
C THR A 322 9.78 -16.33 -13.93
N PRO A 323 10.11 -14.99 -13.99
CA PRO A 323 11.39 -14.28 -14.19
C PRO A 323 11.59 -12.98 -13.34
N PHE A 324 10.95 -12.84 -12.17
CA PHE A 324 11.07 -11.62 -11.34
C PHE A 324 11.99 -11.88 -10.14
N MET A 325 13.20 -11.32 -10.18
CA MET A 325 14.14 -11.37 -9.05
C MET A 325 14.78 -9.99 -8.85
N ILE A 326 14.63 -9.43 -7.65
CA ILE A 326 15.40 -8.28 -7.20
C ILE A 326 16.33 -8.76 -6.09
N LYS A 327 17.63 -8.45 -6.22
CA LYS A 327 18.64 -8.75 -5.19
C LYS A 327 19.04 -7.48 -4.45
N CYS A 328 19.06 -7.53 -3.12
CA CYS A 328 19.50 -6.41 -2.31
C CYS A 328 20.04 -6.82 -0.93
N ASP A 329 20.54 -5.83 -0.20
CA ASP A 329 21.27 -6.00 1.07
C ASP A 329 20.34 -5.85 2.29
N SER A 330 19.03 -5.69 2.07
CA SER A 330 18.04 -5.43 3.13
C SER A 330 16.70 -6.12 2.84
N PHE A 331 15.77 -6.06 3.80
CA PHE A 331 14.39 -6.50 3.56
C PHE A 331 13.62 -5.57 2.59
N PHE A 332 12.72 -6.18 1.82
CA PHE A 332 11.77 -5.58 0.92
C PHE A 332 10.53 -5.11 1.68
N MET A 333 9.91 -4.08 1.14
CA MET A 333 8.54 -3.73 1.48
C MET A 333 7.75 -3.58 0.20
N THR A 334 6.49 -4.02 0.19
CA THR A 334 5.64 -3.88 -0.99
C THR A 334 4.29 -3.27 -0.65
N THR A 335 3.70 -2.57 -1.62
CA THR A 335 2.32 -2.14 -1.56
C THR A 335 1.74 -2.01 -2.96
N SER A 336 0.47 -2.33 -3.14
CA SER A 336 -0.24 -2.15 -4.42
C SER A 336 -0.90 -0.78 -4.46
N TYR A 337 -0.79 -0.03 -5.56
CA TYR A 337 -1.53 1.22 -5.72
C TYR A 337 -2.10 1.35 -7.13
N THR A 338 -3.16 2.14 -7.27
CA THR A 338 -3.74 2.52 -8.57
C THR A 338 -3.34 3.94 -8.94
N GLU A 339 -3.32 4.30 -10.21
CA GLU A 339 -3.09 5.70 -10.56
C GLU A 339 -4.24 6.60 -10.08
N SER A 340 -3.91 7.78 -9.53
CA SER A 340 -4.91 8.77 -9.12
C SER A 340 -4.43 10.21 -9.26
N LEU A 341 -5.38 11.14 -9.26
CA LEU A 341 -5.14 12.58 -9.24
C LEU A 341 -5.25 13.19 -7.83
N LEU A 342 -5.35 12.37 -6.78
CA LEU A 342 -5.38 12.88 -5.42
C LEU A 342 -4.09 13.65 -5.11
N LEU A 343 -4.20 14.74 -4.34
CA LEU A 343 -3.15 15.75 -4.09
C LEU A 343 -2.81 16.67 -5.26
N LEU A 344 -3.45 16.57 -6.44
CA LEU A 344 -3.14 17.42 -7.60
C LEU A 344 -3.18 18.92 -7.28
N ASN A 345 -4.17 19.35 -6.50
CA ASN A 345 -4.35 20.74 -6.11
C ASN A 345 -3.72 21.09 -4.76
N HIS A 346 -3.15 20.09 -4.07
CA HIS A 346 -2.46 20.36 -2.81
C HIS A 346 -1.16 21.11 -3.12
N PRO A 347 -0.81 22.18 -2.38
CA PRO A 347 0.50 22.80 -2.49
C PRO A 347 1.58 21.76 -2.18
N ASP A 348 2.71 21.84 -2.89
CA ASP A 348 3.87 21.02 -2.54
C ASP A 348 4.33 21.45 -1.14
N SER A 349 4.65 20.49 -0.28
CA SER A 349 5.23 20.81 1.03
C SER A 349 6.58 21.47 0.81
N ILE A 350 6.67 22.78 1.03
CA ILE A 350 7.92 23.53 0.93
C ILE A 350 8.83 23.03 2.04
N ILE A 351 10.04 22.61 1.66
CA ILE A 351 11.13 22.34 2.60
C ILE A 351 11.46 23.68 3.26
N HIS A 352 11.08 23.85 4.53
CA HIS A 352 11.57 24.95 5.35
C HIS A 352 12.74 24.48 6.19
#